data_AF-A0A069RGT9-F1
#
_entry.id   AF-A0A069RGT9-F1
#
_cell.length_a   1.000
_cell.length_b   1.000
_cell.length_c   1.000
_cell.angle_alpha   90.00
_cell.angle_beta   90.00
_cell.angle_gamma   90.00
#
_symmetry.space_group_name_H-M   'P 1'
#
loop_
_entity.id
_entity.type
_entity.pdbx_description
1 polymer ?
#
loop_
_entity_poly.entity_id
_entity_poly.type
_entity_poly.pdbx_seq_one_letter_code
_entity_poly.pdbx_strand_id
1 'polypeptide(L)'
;MRLVIVRHATAQERGSVKDDSKRELVSKGVEQAENTALQIKPLVTRCSNVYIWTSPLTRAWQTAKIIEDVLDIHYIQQKDFIENGTSLQLIEEMKQLDGTDCLIVVGHEPNVSEWTSDITGRQVHYKKGQAALLEFKDRKYVEDSLVMLQRKE
;
A
#
# COMPACT_ATOMS: atom_id res chain seq x y z
N MET A 1 11.68 8.75 6.77
CA MET A 1 10.99 7.53 6.31
C MET A 1 9.92 7.92 5.31
N ARG A 2 9.73 7.12 4.26
CA ARG A 2 8.62 7.23 3.31
C ARG A 2 7.56 6.18 3.61
N LEU A 3 6.30 6.56 3.47
CA LEU A 3 5.16 5.64 3.52
C LEU A 3 4.48 5.67 2.15
N VAL A 4 4.45 4.52 1.47
CA VAL A 4 3.73 4.32 0.21
C VAL A 4 2.48 3.50 0.51
N ILE A 5 1.32 4.13 0.46
CA ILE A 5 0.04 3.44 0.69
C ILE A 5 -0.52 3.04 -0.67
N VAL A 6 -0.89 1.77 -0.82
CA VAL A 6 -1.41 1.19 -2.06
C VAL A 6 -2.76 0.53 -1.78
N ARG A 7 -3.78 0.88 -2.56
CA ARG A 7 -5.00 0.07 -2.61
C ARG A 7 -4.75 -1.13 -3.51
N HIS A 8 -5.11 -2.32 -3.05
CA HIS A 8 -5.02 -3.53 -3.87
C HIS A 8 -5.61 -3.36 -5.28
N ALA A 9 -5.06 -4.09 -6.24
CA ALA A 9 -5.48 -4.02 -7.63
C ALA A 9 -6.83 -4.73 -7.89
N THR A 10 -7.29 -4.70 -9.14
CA THR A 10 -8.60 -5.26 -9.49
C THR A 10 -8.65 -6.78 -9.30
N ALA A 11 -9.53 -7.19 -8.37
CA ALA A 11 -9.85 -8.58 -8.11
C ALA A 11 -11.17 -9.00 -8.79
N GLN A 12 -11.40 -10.31 -8.80
CA GLN A 12 -12.67 -10.95 -9.16
C GLN A 12 -13.86 -10.23 -8.53
N GLU A 13 -15.05 -10.33 -9.12
CA GLU A 13 -16.23 -9.64 -8.61
C GLU A 13 -16.64 -10.15 -7.22
N ARG A 14 -17.28 -9.29 -6.42
CA ARG A 14 -17.84 -9.71 -5.13
C ARG A 14 -18.91 -10.78 -5.37
N GLY A 15 -18.88 -11.86 -4.60
CA GLY A 15 -19.82 -12.99 -4.74
C GLY A 15 -19.48 -13.99 -5.85
N SER A 16 -18.42 -13.76 -6.65
CA SER A 16 -17.96 -14.75 -7.66
C SER A 16 -17.33 -16.01 -7.05
N VAL A 17 -16.91 -15.92 -5.79
CA VAL A 17 -16.43 -17.04 -4.97
C VAL A 17 -17.13 -17.01 -3.61
N LYS A 18 -17.22 -18.17 -2.95
CA LYS A 18 -17.92 -18.32 -1.66
C LYS A 18 -17.33 -17.46 -0.55
N ASP A 19 -16.03 -17.24 -0.58
CA ASP A 19 -15.27 -16.54 0.45
C ASP A 19 -14.59 -15.29 -0.16
N ASP A 20 -15.01 -14.09 0.26
CA ASP A 20 -14.49 -12.83 -0.29
C ASP A 20 -12.99 -12.66 -0.06
N SER A 21 -12.45 -13.22 1.03
CA SER A 21 -11.03 -13.15 1.36
C SER A 21 -10.14 -13.88 0.34
N LYS A 22 -10.74 -14.83 -0.40
CA LYS A 22 -10.09 -15.65 -1.44
C LYS A 22 -10.21 -15.09 -2.84
N ARG A 23 -10.84 -13.92 -3.03
CA ARG A 23 -10.91 -13.29 -4.35
C ARG A 23 -9.52 -12.93 -4.83
N GLU A 24 -9.20 -13.43 -6.01
CA GLU A 24 -7.90 -13.24 -6.67
C GLU A 24 -7.93 -12.02 -7.59
N LEU A 25 -6.75 -11.50 -7.93
CA LEU A 25 -6.57 -10.54 -9.00
C LEU A 25 -7.04 -11.13 -10.34
N VAL A 26 -7.75 -10.34 -11.13
CA VAL A 26 -7.98 -10.66 -12.55
C VAL A 26 -6.77 -10.19 -13.37
N SER A 27 -6.64 -10.59 -14.65
CA SER A 27 -5.50 -10.17 -15.49
C SER A 27 -5.28 -8.66 -15.51
N LYS A 28 -6.36 -7.87 -15.59
CA LYS A 28 -6.29 -6.40 -15.48
C LYS A 28 -5.73 -5.92 -14.13
N GLY A 29 -5.99 -6.66 -13.06
CA GLY A 29 -5.45 -6.37 -11.73
C GLY A 29 -3.96 -6.66 -11.63
N VAL A 30 -3.48 -7.72 -12.28
CA VAL A 30 -2.05 -8.03 -12.37
C VAL A 30 -1.32 -6.89 -13.07
N GLU A 31 -1.79 -6.49 -14.25
CA GLU A 31 -1.23 -5.35 -15.01
C GLU A 31 -1.28 -4.04 -14.21
N GLN A 32 -2.35 -3.81 -13.45
CA GLN A 32 -2.45 -2.66 -12.54
C GLN A 32 -1.35 -2.70 -11.48
N ALA A 33 -1.13 -3.82 -10.82
CA ALA A 33 -0.12 -3.95 -9.76
C ALA A 33 1.31 -3.76 -10.31
N GLU A 34 1.60 -4.30 -11.49
CA GLU A 34 2.88 -4.07 -12.19
C GLU A 34 3.08 -2.58 -12.49
N ASN A 35 2.06 -1.91 -13.04
CA ASN A 35 2.10 -0.48 -13.29
C ASN A 35 2.29 0.34 -12.01
N THR A 36 1.60 -0.01 -10.92
CA THR A 36 1.79 0.62 -9.61
C THR A 36 3.24 0.47 -9.17
N ALA A 37 3.80 -0.74 -9.27
CA ALA A 37 5.19 -1.02 -8.90
C ALA A 37 6.18 -0.15 -9.70
N LEU A 38 5.99 -0.05 -11.02
CA LEU A 38 6.82 0.80 -11.88
C LEU A 38 6.72 2.29 -11.52
N GLN A 39 5.55 2.76 -11.09
CA GLN A 39 5.35 4.15 -10.66
C GLN A 39 6.02 4.47 -9.32
N ILE A 40 5.99 3.53 -8.37
CA ILE A 40 6.63 3.74 -7.05
C ILE A 40 8.13 3.47 -7.10
N LYS A 41 8.63 2.69 -8.07
CA LYS A 41 10.05 2.36 -8.24
C LYS A 41 11.00 3.55 -8.05
N PRO A 42 10.87 4.70 -8.75
CA PRO A 42 11.78 5.84 -8.58
C PRO A 42 11.75 6.46 -7.17
N LEU A 43 10.66 6.29 -6.43
CA LEU A 43 10.51 6.78 -5.05
C LEU A 43 11.20 5.84 -4.05
N VAL A 44 11.18 4.54 -4.36
CA VAL A 44 11.68 3.46 -3.52
C VAL A 44 13.17 3.19 -3.74
N THR A 45 13.68 3.31 -4.98
CA THR A 45 15.11 3.08 -5.30
C THR A 45 16.09 4.05 -4.63
N ARG A 46 15.58 5.10 -3.97
CA ARG A 46 16.36 6.05 -3.18
C ARG A 46 16.49 5.64 -1.70
N CYS A 47 15.87 4.54 -1.31
CA CYS A 47 15.82 4.03 0.05
C CYS A 47 16.68 2.79 0.16
N SER A 48 17.43 2.65 1.25
CA SER A 48 18.32 1.49 1.46
C SER A 48 17.54 0.31 2.03
N ASN A 49 16.62 0.59 2.97
CA ASN A 49 15.81 -0.42 3.64
C ASN A 49 14.33 -0.24 3.30
N VAL A 50 13.80 -1.14 2.48
CA VAL A 50 12.42 -1.10 1.99
C VAL A 50 11.65 -2.33 2.46
N TYR A 51 10.52 -2.10 3.11
CA TYR A 51 9.65 -3.13 3.65
C TYR A 51 8.29 -3.07 2.97
N ILE A 52 7.65 -4.21 2.80
CA ILE A 52 6.29 -4.33 2.29
C ILE A 52 5.42 -4.94 3.39
N TRP A 53 4.38 -4.24 3.80
CA TRP A 53 3.30 -4.79 4.60
C TRP A 53 2.03 -4.91 3.77
N THR A 54 1.27 -5.96 4.02
CA THR A 54 0.03 -6.20 3.29
C THR A 54 -1.04 -6.85 4.14
N SER A 55 -2.31 -6.58 3.82
CA SER A 55 -3.42 -7.34 4.38
C SER A 55 -3.31 -8.83 3.99
N PRO A 56 -3.75 -9.76 4.86
CA PRO A 56 -3.75 -11.19 4.55
C PRO A 56 -4.71 -11.58 3.41
N LEU A 57 -5.60 -10.69 2.96
CA LEU A 57 -6.56 -11.00 1.90
C LEU A 57 -5.85 -11.24 0.56
N THR A 58 -6.28 -12.27 -0.16
CA THR A 58 -5.58 -12.82 -1.35
C THR A 58 -5.25 -11.75 -2.38
N ARG A 59 -6.20 -10.87 -2.71
CA ARG A 59 -5.99 -9.74 -3.63
C ARG A 59 -4.93 -8.73 -3.19
N ALA A 60 -4.81 -8.45 -1.88
CA ALA A 60 -3.81 -7.54 -1.35
C ALA A 60 -2.43 -8.23 -1.36
N TRP A 61 -2.37 -9.47 -0.89
CA TRP A 61 -1.17 -10.31 -0.94
C TRP A 61 -0.61 -10.43 -2.37
N GLN A 62 -1.45 -10.75 -3.35
CA GLN A 62 -1.03 -10.85 -4.76
C GLN A 62 -0.53 -9.51 -5.31
N THR A 63 -1.20 -8.39 -4.98
CA THR A 63 -0.73 -7.06 -5.38
C THR A 63 0.66 -6.78 -4.77
N ALA A 64 0.85 -7.12 -3.49
CA ALA A 64 2.11 -6.94 -2.78
C ALA A 64 3.23 -7.83 -3.34
N LYS A 65 2.93 -9.08 -3.71
CA LYS A 65 3.88 -9.99 -4.35
C LYS A 65 4.36 -9.49 -5.72
N ILE A 66 3.45 -8.97 -6.54
CA ILE A 66 3.84 -8.36 -7.82
C ILE A 66 4.75 -7.13 -7.59
N ILE A 67 4.44 -6.31 -6.58
CA ILE A 67 5.29 -5.16 -6.22
C ILE A 67 6.67 -5.63 -5.74
N GLU A 68 6.72 -6.66 -4.90
CA GLU A 68 7.95 -7.29 -4.42
C GLU A 68 8.83 -7.73 -5.59
N ASP A 69 8.26 -8.47 -6.54
CA ASP A 69 8.97 -9.02 -7.70
C ASP A 69 9.51 -7.92 -8.63
N VAL A 70 8.71 -6.89 -8.93
CA VAL A 70 9.11 -5.79 -9.84
C VAL A 70 10.17 -4.87 -9.24
N LEU A 71 10.16 -4.72 -7.92
CA LEU A 71 11.09 -3.87 -7.18
C LEU A 71 12.31 -4.61 -6.64
N ASP A 72 12.34 -5.94 -6.73
CA ASP A 72 13.39 -6.81 -6.17
C ASP A 72 13.58 -6.56 -4.66
N ILE A 73 12.46 -6.54 -3.92
CA ILE A 73 12.42 -6.40 -2.47
C ILE A 73 12.23 -7.80 -1.86
N HIS A 74 12.79 -8.07 -0.68
CA HIS A 74 12.67 -9.41 -0.05
C HIS A 74 12.09 -9.37 1.37
N TYR A 75 11.62 -8.21 1.82
CA TYR A 75 11.04 -8.02 3.15
C TYR A 75 9.54 -7.74 3.05
N ILE A 76 8.75 -8.80 2.87
CA ILE A 76 7.30 -8.75 2.85
C ILE A 76 6.69 -9.42 4.09
N GLN A 77 5.71 -8.78 4.71
CA GLN A 77 4.98 -9.33 5.86
C GLN A 77 3.48 -9.11 5.75
N GLN A 78 2.70 -10.12 6.12
CA GLN A 78 1.27 -9.96 6.34
C GLN A 78 1.03 -9.33 7.72
N LYS A 79 0.12 -8.37 7.78
CA LYS A 79 -0.30 -7.72 9.02
C LYS A 79 -1.82 -7.68 9.04
N ASP A 80 -2.43 -8.42 9.97
CA ASP A 80 -3.89 -8.56 10.05
C ASP A 80 -4.60 -7.23 10.22
N PHE A 81 -4.00 -6.29 10.95
CA PHE A 81 -4.57 -4.95 11.15
C PHE A 81 -4.73 -4.17 9.84
N ILE A 82 -4.04 -4.54 8.75
CA ILE A 82 -4.19 -3.81 7.48
C ILE A 82 -5.57 -4.05 6.85
N GLU A 83 -6.26 -5.13 7.24
CA GLU A 83 -7.62 -5.38 6.77
C GLU A 83 -8.62 -4.35 7.31
N ASN A 84 -8.62 -4.12 8.62
CA ASN A 84 -9.69 -3.37 9.31
C ASN A 84 -9.19 -2.41 10.40
N GLY A 85 -7.89 -2.19 10.52
CA GLY A 85 -7.26 -1.37 11.55
C GLY A 85 -7.35 0.13 11.29
N THR A 86 -6.97 0.90 12.30
CA THR A 86 -7.03 2.37 12.30
C THR A 86 -5.71 3.01 11.87
N SER A 87 -5.76 4.29 11.54
CA SER A 87 -4.57 5.11 11.28
C SER A 87 -3.63 5.17 12.49
N LEU A 88 -4.19 5.23 13.70
CA LEU A 88 -3.44 5.17 14.95
C LEU A 88 -2.66 3.85 15.08
N GLN A 89 -3.31 2.71 14.81
CA GLN A 89 -2.65 1.40 14.86
C GLN A 89 -1.54 1.28 13.81
N LEU A 90 -1.77 1.80 12.59
CA LEU A 90 -0.72 1.87 11.56
C LEU A 90 0.49 2.68 12.05
N ILE A 91 0.26 3.85 12.65
CA ILE A 91 1.33 4.70 13.20
C ILE A 91 2.07 4.00 14.36
N GLU A 92 1.36 3.31 15.25
CA GLU A 92 1.94 2.57 16.36
C GLU A 92 2.85 1.43 15.88
N GLU A 93 2.40 0.65 14.91
CA GLU A 93 3.18 -0.41 14.28
C GLU A 93 4.41 0.16 13.55
N MET A 94 4.24 1.26 12.80
CA MET A 94 5.34 1.95 12.13
C MET A 94 6.41 2.47 13.10
N LYS A 95 6.04 2.85 14.34
CA LYS A 95 7.02 3.28 15.35
C LYS A 95 7.91 2.14 15.86
N GLN A 96 7.49 0.89 15.69
CA GLN A 96 8.28 -0.30 16.03
C GLN A 96 9.27 -0.69 14.92
N LEU A 97 9.17 -0.08 13.74
CA LEU A 97 10.13 -0.28 12.66
C LEU A 97 11.35 0.63 12.88
N ASP A 98 12.47 0.03 13.29
CA ASP A 98 13.75 0.72 13.31
C ASP A 98 14.50 0.51 11.99
N GLY A 99 15.22 1.54 11.54
CA GLY A 99 16.07 1.47 10.35
C GLY A 99 15.35 1.33 9.00
N THR A 100 14.02 1.41 8.96
CA THR A 100 13.25 1.35 7.70
C THR A 100 13.19 2.74 7.03
N ASP A 101 13.68 2.82 5.78
CA ASP A 101 13.68 4.06 5.00
C ASP A 101 12.36 4.25 4.26
N CYS A 102 11.77 3.16 3.77
CA CYS A 102 10.51 3.15 3.05
C CYS A 102 9.65 1.96 3.47
N LEU A 103 8.40 2.23 3.81
CA LEU A 103 7.39 1.21 4.04
C LEU A 103 6.34 1.31 2.93
N ILE A 104 6.10 0.21 2.22
CA ILE A 104 4.99 0.05 1.28
C ILE A 104 3.87 -0.71 2.01
N VAL A 105 2.65 -0.17 2.02
CA VAL A 105 1.49 -0.76 2.67
C VAL A 105 0.42 -1.06 1.62
N VAL A 106 0.04 -2.32 1.47
CA VAL A 106 -0.99 -2.75 0.50
C VAL A 106 -2.27 -3.16 1.23
N GLY A 107 -3.31 -2.35 1.10
CA GLY A 107 -4.57 -2.50 1.85
C GLY A 107 -5.84 -2.30 1.01
N HIS A 108 -6.92 -1.91 1.69
CA HIS A 108 -8.28 -1.86 1.14
C HIS A 108 -8.96 -0.51 1.35
N GLU A 109 -10.01 -0.26 0.57
CA GLU A 109 -10.98 0.80 0.89
C GLU A 109 -11.99 0.26 1.92
N PRO A 110 -12.45 1.12 2.86
CA PRO A 110 -12.15 2.56 2.96
C PRO A 110 -10.83 2.89 3.69
N ASN A 111 -10.22 1.91 4.37
CA ASN A 111 -9.11 2.12 5.32
C ASN A 111 -7.94 2.94 4.74
N VAL A 112 -7.48 2.67 3.51
CA VAL A 112 -6.35 3.42 2.93
C VAL A 112 -6.66 4.90 2.71
N SER A 113 -7.90 5.24 2.35
CA SER A 113 -8.37 6.62 2.23
C SER A 113 -8.50 7.28 3.59
N GLU A 114 -9.07 6.57 4.57
CA GLU A 114 -9.21 7.04 5.95
C GLU A 114 -7.84 7.29 6.58
N TRP A 115 -6.90 6.35 6.48
CA TRP A 115 -5.55 6.51 7.03
C TRP A 115 -4.83 7.71 6.43
N THR A 116 -4.91 7.87 5.12
CA THR A 116 -4.30 9.03 4.47
C THR A 116 -4.95 10.32 4.94
N SER A 117 -6.28 10.34 5.03
CA SER A 117 -7.03 11.53 5.46
C SER A 117 -6.74 11.91 6.91
N ASP A 118 -6.66 10.93 7.81
CA ASP A 118 -6.34 11.13 9.22
C ASP A 118 -4.90 11.64 9.40
N ILE A 119 -3.94 11.10 8.64
CA ILE A 119 -2.52 11.47 8.74
C ILE A 119 -2.29 12.88 8.18
N THR A 120 -2.89 13.18 7.02
CA THR A 120 -2.55 14.40 6.27
C THR A 120 -3.57 15.52 6.43
N GLY A 121 -4.73 15.27 7.05
CA GLY A 121 -5.85 16.20 7.11
C GLY A 121 -6.54 16.47 5.76
N ARG A 122 -6.26 15.67 4.73
CA ARG A 122 -6.76 15.89 3.35
C ARG A 122 -7.61 14.72 2.92
N GLN A 123 -8.82 15.00 2.44
CA GLN A 123 -9.70 13.98 1.89
C GLN A 123 -9.13 13.44 0.59
N VAL A 124 -8.94 12.12 0.53
CA VAL A 124 -8.46 11.41 -0.66
C VAL A 124 -9.34 10.21 -0.97
N HIS A 125 -9.30 9.76 -2.22
CA HIS A 125 -9.95 8.53 -2.63
C HIS A 125 -9.01 7.71 -3.51
N TYR A 126 -8.80 6.45 -3.14
CA TYR A 126 -7.95 5.53 -3.90
C TYR A 126 -8.79 4.70 -4.87
N LYS A 127 -8.43 4.74 -6.16
CA LYS A 127 -8.86 3.72 -7.13
C LYS A 127 -8.08 2.42 -6.90
N LYS A 128 -8.64 1.28 -7.33
CA LYS A 128 -7.93 -0.03 -7.27
C LYS A 128 -6.59 0.07 -8.01
N GLY A 129 -5.50 -0.36 -7.39
CA GLY A 129 -4.14 -0.24 -7.93
C GLY A 129 -3.58 1.19 -7.91
N GLN A 130 -4.21 2.11 -7.18
CA GLN A 130 -3.65 3.44 -6.96
C GLN A 130 -2.76 3.46 -5.71
N ALA A 131 -1.75 4.31 -5.74
CA ALA A 131 -0.85 4.51 -4.62
C ALA A 131 -0.70 6.00 -4.26
N ALA A 132 -0.27 6.29 -3.04
CA ALA A 132 0.16 7.60 -2.61
C ALA A 132 1.46 7.50 -1.82
N LEU A 133 2.27 8.56 -1.88
CA LEU A 133 3.47 8.74 -1.08
C LEU A 133 3.20 9.79 0.00
N LEU A 134 3.63 9.48 1.23
CA LEU A 134 3.73 10.42 2.34
C LEU A 134 5.16 10.38 2.89
N GLU A 135 5.69 11.51 3.32
CA GLU A 135 7.00 11.59 3.96
C GLU A 135 6.89 11.84 5.47
N PHE A 136 7.76 11.19 6.23
CA PHE A 136 7.88 11.34 7.67
C PHE A 136 9.31 11.71 8.05
N LYS A 137 9.45 12.73 8.89
CA LYS A 137 10.70 13.18 9.49
C LYS A 137 10.56 13.19 11.01
N ASP A 138 11.53 12.63 11.72
CA ASP A 138 11.51 12.53 13.19
C ASP A 138 10.19 11.95 13.73
N ARG A 139 9.67 10.91 13.05
CA ARG A 139 8.39 10.22 13.34
C ARG A 139 7.14 11.11 13.26
N LYS A 140 7.23 12.26 12.57
CA LYS A 140 6.12 13.17 12.29
C LYS A 140 5.89 13.26 10.80
N TYR A 141 4.64 13.36 10.39
CA TYR A 141 4.27 13.63 9.00
C TYR A 141 4.87 14.97 8.56
N VAL A 142 5.46 15.00 7.37
CA VAL A 142 5.94 16.22 6.72
C VAL A 142 4.76 16.83 5.99
N GLU A 143 4.32 18.01 6.45
CA GLU A 143 3.21 18.73 5.84
C GLU A 143 3.42 18.91 4.33
N ASP A 144 2.32 18.85 3.57
CA ASP A 144 2.30 18.94 2.10
C ASP A 144 3.11 17.89 1.32
N SER A 145 3.64 16.85 1.97
CA SER A 145 4.38 15.77 1.30
C SER A 145 3.50 14.73 0.58
N LEU A 146 2.17 14.79 0.76
CA LEU A 146 1.24 13.89 0.10
C LEU A 146 1.29 14.01 -1.43
N VAL A 147 1.66 12.93 -2.10
CA VAL A 147 1.64 12.80 -3.56
C VAL A 147 0.78 11.60 -3.96
N MET A 148 -0.33 11.85 -4.67
CA MET A 148 -1.13 10.79 -5.29
C MET A 148 -0.47 10.36 -6.61
N LEU A 149 -0.19 9.07 -6.77
CA LEU A 149 0.37 8.53 -8.00
C LEU A 149 -0.77 8.25 -8.97
N GLN A 150 -0.70 8.86 -10.16
CA GLN A 150 -1.72 8.71 -11.19
C GLN A 150 -1.48 7.45 -12.00
N ARG A 151 -2.54 6.71 -12.31
CA ARG A 151 -2.50 5.65 -13.31
C ARG A 151 -2.14 6.28 -14.66
N LYS A 152 -1.11 5.77 -15.36
CA LYS A 152 -0.98 6.07 -16.79
C LYS A 152 -2.21 5.43 -17.46
N GLU A 153 -2.95 6.24 -18.22
CA GLU A 153 -4.10 5.78 -19.00
C GLU A 153 -3.71 4.70 -20.01
#